data_AF-A0A4V1UGK6-F1
#
_entry.id   AF-A0A4V1UGK6-F1
#
_cell.length_a   1.000
_cell.length_b   1.000
_cell.length_c   1.000
_cell.angle_alpha   90.00
_cell.angle_beta   90.00
_cell.angle_gamma   90.00
#
_symmetry.space_group_name_H-M   'P 1'
#
loop_
_entity.id
_entity.type
_entity.pdbx_description
1 polymer ?
#
loop_
_entity_poly.entity_id
_entity_poly.type
_entity_poly.pdbx_seq_one_letter_code
_entity_poly.pdbx_strand_id
1 'polypeptide(L)'
;MTTDQITYLVFGGILVLALVLDLGLLSKKNQKVTIRQALFQTFFWVGLALAFFVFMWVENGQTLALEYLSAYLMEWSLSIDNIFVFIL
;
A
#
# COMPACT_ATOMS: atom_id res chain seq x y z
N MET A 1 -10.90 -26.94 -0.83
CA MET A 1 -10.53 -25.61 -0.29
C MET A 1 -11.48 -24.62 -0.90
N THR A 2 -12.22 -23.88 -0.08
CA THR A 2 -13.15 -22.84 -0.56
C THR A 2 -12.35 -21.70 -1.17
N THR A 3 -12.89 -21.08 -2.23
CA THR A 3 -12.25 -19.99 -2.98
C THR A 3 -11.76 -18.88 -2.05
N ASP A 4 -12.56 -18.54 -1.03
CA ASP A 4 -12.24 -17.53 -0.01
C ASP A 4 -10.93 -17.81 0.73
N GLN A 5 -10.63 -19.08 1.05
CA GLN A 5 -9.40 -19.44 1.76
C GLN A 5 -8.16 -19.24 0.89
N ILE A 6 -8.28 -19.51 -0.41
CA ILE A 6 -7.19 -19.30 -1.37
C ILE A 6 -6.91 -17.81 -1.49
N THR A 7 -7.95 -16.99 -1.49
CA THR A 7 -7.84 -15.52 -1.54
C THR A 7 -7.17 -14.96 -0.31
N TYR A 8 -7.59 -15.37 0.89
CA TYR A 8 -6.92 -14.94 2.12
C TYR A 8 -5.46 -15.42 2.18
N LEU A 9 -5.15 -16.60 1.64
CA LEU A 9 -3.77 -17.11 1.55
C LEU A 9 -2.92 -16.33 0.55
N VAL A 10 -3.46 -15.99 -0.62
CA VAL A 10 -2.75 -15.20 -1.63
C VAL A 10 -2.58 -13.75 -1.16
N PHE A 11 -3.62 -13.16 -0.57
CA PHE A 11 -3.56 -11.85 0.06
C PHE A 11 -2.50 -11.83 1.17
N GLY A 12 -2.56 -12.78 2.11
CA GLY A 12 -1.59 -12.93 3.18
C GLY A 12 -0.18 -13.16 2.64
N GLY A 13 -0.02 -13.96 1.58
CA GLY A 13 1.25 -14.22 0.92
C GLY A 13 1.86 -12.95 0.31
N ILE A 14 1.07 -12.17 -0.41
CA ILE A 14 1.48 -10.87 -0.99
C ILE A 14 1.81 -9.88 0.14
N LEU A 15 0.99 -9.82 1.19
CA LEU A 15 1.21 -8.97 2.35
C LEU A 15 2.54 -9.30 3.05
N VAL A 16 2.80 -10.59 3.27
CA VAL A 16 4.03 -11.07 3.90
C VAL A 16 5.23 -10.78 2.99
N LEU A 17 5.11 -10.98 1.67
CA LEU A 17 6.16 -10.62 0.71
C LEU A 17 6.46 -9.12 0.74
N ALA A 18 5.42 -8.29 0.78
CA ALA A 18 5.54 -6.84 0.88
C ALA A 18 6.20 -6.42 2.21
N LEU A 19 5.80 -7.02 3.34
CA LEU A 19 6.41 -6.81 4.65
C LEU A 19 7.88 -7.23 4.68
N VAL A 20 8.22 -8.38 4.08
CA VAL A 20 9.60 -8.86 3.99
C VAL A 20 10.45 -7.96 3.10
N LEU A 21 9.89 -7.43 2.00
CA LEU A 21 10.58 -6.44 1.17
C LEU A 21 10.74 -5.10 1.91
N ASP A 22 9.75 -4.64 2.66
CA ASP A 22 9.82 -3.40 3.43
C ASP A 22 10.85 -3.51 4.58
N LEU A 23 10.78 -4.58 5.37
CA LEU A 23 11.75 -4.85 6.45
C LEU A 23 13.14 -5.23 5.91
N GLY A 24 13.24 -5.85 4.74
CA GLY A 24 14.48 -6.39 4.18
C GLY A 24 15.26 -5.43 3.28
N LEU A 25 14.60 -4.65 2.43
CA LEU A 25 15.25 -3.74 1.48
C LEU A 25 15.31 -2.30 1.97
N LEU A 26 14.30 -1.82 2.71
CA LEU A 26 14.22 -0.44 3.18
C LEU A 26 14.89 -0.23 4.55
N SER A 27 15.17 -1.29 5.31
CA SER A 27 15.96 -1.24 6.55
C SER A 27 17.48 -1.13 6.34
N LYS A 28 17.92 -0.39 5.30
CA LYS A 28 19.30 0.10 5.30
C LYS A 28 19.37 1.35 6.17
N LYS A 29 19.60 1.09 7.46
CA LYS A 29 20.16 2.03 8.44
C LYS A 29 21.15 2.98 7.75
N ASN A 30 21.00 4.28 8.00
CA ASN A 30 22.10 5.24 8.06
C ASN A 30 22.41 6.13 6.84
N GLN A 31 21.45 6.52 5.98
CA GLN A 31 21.69 7.61 5.02
C GLN A 31 20.61 8.69 5.09
N LYS A 32 21.03 9.96 4.96
CA LYS A 32 20.12 11.13 4.90
C LYS A 32 19.06 10.85 3.84
N VAL A 33 17.80 10.75 4.27
CA VAL A 33 16.65 10.53 3.38
C VAL A 33 16.64 11.68 2.36
N THR A 34 17.19 11.39 1.20
CA THR A 34 17.24 12.35 0.09
C THR A 34 15.87 12.30 -0.58
N ILE A 35 15.40 13.42 -1.14
CA ILE A 35 14.09 13.51 -1.83
C ILE A 35 13.85 12.33 -2.80
N ARG A 36 14.91 11.85 -3.47
CA ARG A 36 14.85 10.67 -4.36
C ARG A 36 14.47 9.36 -3.64
N GLN A 37 14.99 9.12 -2.44
CA GLN A 37 14.62 7.94 -1.63
C GLN A 37 13.20 8.06 -1.09
N ALA A 38 12.81 9.24 -0.60
CA ALA A 38 11.44 9.49 -0.14
C ALA A 38 10.42 9.24 -1.26
N LEU A 39 10.67 9.76 -2.46
CA LEU A 39 9.83 9.51 -3.63
C LEU A 39 9.74 8.03 -3.99
N PHE A 40 10.86 7.31 -3.96
CA PHE A 40 10.87 5.87 -4.27
C PHE A 40 10.07 5.07 -3.24
N GLN A 41 10.16 5.44 -1.96
CA GLN A 41 9.40 4.83 -0.89
C GLN A 41 7.90 5.13 -1.06
N THR A 42 7.51 6.38 -1.30
CA THR A 42 6.10 6.71 -1.59
C THR A 42 5.57 5.95 -2.79
N PHE A 43 6.33 5.88 -3.89
CA PHE A 43 5.92 5.16 -5.08
C PHE A 43 5.78 3.65 -4.83
N PHE A 44 6.66 3.07 -4.02
CA PHE A 44 6.57 1.67 -3.59
C PHE A 44 5.28 1.40 -2.79
N TRP A 45 4.98 2.25 -1.80
CA TRP A 45 3.76 2.12 -0.99
C TRP A 45 2.48 2.33 -1.80
N VAL A 46 2.45 3.34 -2.68
CA VAL A 46 1.31 3.56 -3.60
C VAL A 46 1.17 2.39 -4.58
N GLY A 47 2.28 1.86 -5.10
CA GLY A 47 2.30 0.69 -5.98
C GLY A 47 1.77 -0.56 -5.28
N LEU A 48 2.08 -0.75 -4.00
CA LEU A 48 1.55 -1.84 -3.19
C LEU A 48 0.04 -1.70 -2.97
N ALA A 49 -0.44 -0.49 -2.65
CA ALA A 49 -1.87 -0.22 -2.53
C ALA A 49 -2.63 -0.48 -3.84
N LEU A 50 -2.06 -0.10 -4.98
CA LEU A 50 -2.61 -0.38 -6.32
C LEU A 50 -2.57 -1.87 -6.67
N ALA A 51 -1.50 -2.58 -6.30
CA ALA A 51 -1.43 -4.03 -6.51
C ALA A 51 -2.54 -4.75 -5.73
N PHE A 52 -2.81 -4.31 -4.50
CA PHE A 52 -3.93 -4.84 -3.71
C PHE A 52 -5.29 -4.47 -4.30
N PHE A 53 -5.45 -3.27 -4.84
CA PHE A 53 -6.65 -2.88 -5.59
C PHE A 53 -6.92 -3.79 -6.80
N VAL A 54 -5.90 -4.08 -7.62
CA VAL A 54 -6.04 -4.98 -8.79
C VAL A 54 -6.39 -6.40 -8.33
N PHE A 55 -5.78 -6.88 -7.26
CA PHE A 55 -6.13 -8.18 -6.67
C PHE A 55 -7.59 -8.22 -6.22
N MET A 56 -8.03 -7.18 -5.49
CA MET A 56 -9.41 -7.09 -5.01
C MET A 56 -10.41 -7.01 -6.16
N TRP A 57 -10.07 -6.33 -7.25
CA TRP A 57 -10.90 -6.24 -8.46
C TRP A 57 -11.14 -7.61 -9.09
N VAL A 58 -10.09 -8.43 -9.21
CA VAL A 58 -10.17 -9.77 -9.82
C VAL A 58 -11.03 -10.72 -8.98
N GLU A 59 -11.05 -10.53 -7.67
CA GLU A 59 -11.59 -11.52 -6.74
C GLU A 59 -12.97 -11.15 -6.16
N ASN A 60 -13.15 -9.91 -5.70
CA ASN A 60 -14.42 -9.41 -5.14
C ASN A 60 -15.20 -8.52 -6.12
N GLY A 61 -14.68 -8.34 -7.34
CA GLY A 61 -15.29 -7.53 -8.39
C GLY A 61 -14.96 -6.05 -8.29
N GLN A 62 -15.40 -5.32 -9.32
CA GLN A 62 -15.02 -3.93 -9.55
C GLN A 62 -15.55 -2.96 -8.49
N THR A 63 -16.70 -3.26 -7.86
CA THR A 63 -17.34 -2.40 -6.86
C THR A 63 -16.56 -2.32 -5.56
N LEU A 64 -16.21 -3.45 -4.95
CA LEU A 64 -15.45 -3.52 -3.69
C LEU A 64 -14.04 -2.95 -3.86
N ALA A 65 -13.39 -3.20 -5.00
CA ALA A 65 -12.11 -2.60 -5.33
C ALA A 65 -12.19 -1.07 -5.40
N LEU A 66 -13.20 -0.52 -6.08
CA LEU A 66 -13.40 0.93 -6.18
C LEU A 66 -13.72 1.57 -4.82
N GLU A 67 -14.48 0.90 -3.96
CA GLU A 67 -14.70 1.36 -2.59
C GLU A 67 -13.39 1.39 -1.79
N TYR A 68 -12.56 0.34 -1.88
CA TYR A 68 -11.23 0.32 -1.26
C TYR A 68 -10.33 1.45 -1.75
N LEU A 69 -10.25 1.66 -3.07
CA LEU A 69 -9.42 2.72 -3.64
C LEU A 69 -9.92 4.10 -3.21
N SER A 70 -11.23 4.30 -3.20
CA SER A 70 -11.85 5.55 -2.75
C SER A 70 -11.57 5.82 -1.27
N ALA A 71 -11.68 4.80 -0.41
CA ALA A 71 -11.34 4.91 1.01
C ALA A 71 -9.85 5.21 1.21
N TYR A 72 -8.97 4.49 0.51
CA TYR A 72 -7.53 4.72 0.56
C TYR A 72 -7.15 6.15 0.16
N LEU A 73 -7.69 6.65 -0.95
CA LEU A 73 -7.47 8.04 -1.41
C LEU A 73 -8.04 9.07 -0.44
N MET A 74 -9.20 8.80 0.16
CA MET A 74 -9.82 9.68 1.15
C MET A 74 -8.92 9.80 2.39
N GLU A 75 -8.46 8.68 2.95
CA GLU A 75 -7.54 8.67 4.10
C GLU A 75 -6.21 9.35 3.77
N TRP A 76 -5.68 9.11 2.56
CA TRP A 76 -4.44 9.73 2.12
C TRP A 76 -4.58 11.25 1.96
N SER A 77 -5.69 11.73 1.41
CA SER A 77 -5.99 13.16 1.31
C SER A 77 -6.13 13.82 2.69
N LEU A 78 -6.79 13.15 3.63
CA LEU A 78 -6.96 13.63 5.01
C LEU A 78 -5.61 13.73 5.74
N SER A 79 -4.72 12.77 5.47
CA SER A 79 -3.35 12.78 6.00
C SER A 79 -2.51 13.92 5.42
N ILE A 80 -2.69 14.24 4.13
CA ILE A 80 -2.02 15.38 3.48
C ILE A 80 -2.50 16.71 4.07
N ASP A 81 -3.82 16.85 4.30
CA ASP A 81 -4.39 18.05 4.95
C ASP A 81 -3.76 18.28 6.33
N ASN A 82 -3.62 17.21 7.13
CA ASN A 82 -2.95 17.26 8.42
C ASN A 82 -1.47 17.67 8.33
N ILE A 83 -0.74 17.26 7.28
CA ILE A 83 0.68 17.66 7.09
C ILE A 83 0.81 19.17 6.88
N PHE A 84 -0.12 19.82 6.18
CA PHE A 84 -0.11 21.27 5.98
C PHE A 84 -0.25 22.02 7.30
N VAL A 85 -1.08 21.51 8.23
CA VAL A 85 -1.23 22.09 9.57
C VAL A 85 0.07 22.01 10.38
N PHE A 86 0.85 20.93 10.25
CA PHE A 86 2.10 20.78 10.99
C PHE A 86 3.27 21.61 10.44
N ILE A 87 3.21 22.03 9.17
CA ILE A 87 4.28 22.79 8.51
C ILE A 87 4.12 24.31 8.67
N LEU A 88 2.90 24.80 8.89
CA LEU A 88 2.58 26.22 9.11
C LEU A 88 2.89 26.68 10.54
#